data_AF-A0AAE0CSA5-F1
#
_entry.id   AF-A0AAE0CSA5-F1
#
_cell.length_a   1.000
_cell.length_b   1.000
_cell.length_c   1.000
_cell.angle_alpha   90.00
_cell.angle_beta   90.00
_cell.angle_gamma   90.00
#
_symmetry.space_group_name_H-M   'P 1'
#
loop_
_entity.id
_entity.type
_entity.pdbx_description
1 polymer ?
#
loop_
_entity_poly.entity_id
_entity_poly.type
_entity_poly.pdbx_seq_one_letter_code
_entity_poly.pdbx_strand_id
1 'polypeptide(L)'
;MIISDRHLGIKVAMEKVYPNVPHGYSVFHMAQNIKKDNKRKDVSLLFKQAWKAYRKSEFKEAMLEMMKVNRVAFEVLMNVGPERWSRAYSPVRRYRLMTSSIAESMNSCLVHARQMPITTMIEFIRDMLQKWFYKRQIKAEKTQTQLNPWATELRKERTIDSEKYTVHPIDSVNFNVYDRNKDGLVNLSEKTCSCTEFEVDKILSRHALTAIRYAKKPLPDYFGDCYKTTSWVEAYAGTISPIRHLSDRNIPEDV
;
A
#
# COMPACT_ATOMS: atom_id res chain seq x y z
N MET A 1 -1.77 -11.12 1.20
CA MET A 1 -3.12 -10.70 0.76
C MET A 1 -3.09 -10.48 -0.73
N ILE A 2 -4.18 -10.82 -1.41
CA ILE A 2 -4.40 -10.51 -2.83
C ILE A 2 -5.45 -9.41 -2.91
N ILE A 3 -5.24 -8.40 -3.76
CA ILE A 3 -6.19 -7.30 -3.99
C ILE A 3 -6.66 -7.36 -5.45
N SER A 4 -7.97 -7.42 -5.66
CA SER A 4 -8.56 -7.46 -7.00
C SER A 4 -9.82 -6.61 -7.10
N ASP A 5 -10.40 -6.54 -8.30
CA ASP A 5 -11.80 -6.15 -8.45
C ASP A 5 -12.76 -7.20 -7.81
N ARG A 6 -14.07 -6.93 -7.92
CA ARG A 6 -15.15 -7.74 -7.32
C ARG A 6 -15.79 -8.73 -8.31
N HIS A 7 -15.12 -9.11 -9.39
CA HIS A 7 -15.64 -10.04 -10.37
C HIS A 7 -15.85 -11.44 -9.77
N LEU A 8 -16.99 -12.06 -10.09
CA LEU A 8 -17.41 -13.33 -9.50
C LEU A 8 -16.37 -14.45 -9.74
N GLY A 9 -15.82 -14.52 -10.95
CA GLY A 9 -14.79 -15.50 -11.30
C GLY A 9 -13.53 -15.39 -10.43
N ILE A 10 -13.14 -14.17 -10.03
CA ILE A 10 -11.98 -13.98 -9.14
C ILE A 10 -12.31 -14.45 -7.73
N LYS A 11 -13.52 -14.15 -7.22
CA LYS A 11 -13.96 -14.62 -5.91
C LYS A 11 -13.90 -16.16 -5.83
N VAL A 12 -14.46 -16.85 -6.83
CA VAL A 12 -14.44 -18.32 -6.91
C VAL A 12 -13.00 -18.85 -6.99
N ALA A 13 -12.14 -18.22 -7.81
CA ALA A 13 -10.75 -18.62 -7.92
C ALA A 13 -9.97 -18.44 -6.60
N MET A 14 -10.23 -17.37 -5.87
CA MET A 14 -9.62 -17.13 -4.55
C MET A 14 -10.02 -18.21 -3.54
N GLU A 15 -11.32 -18.55 -3.49
CA GLU A 15 -11.83 -19.59 -2.59
C GLU A 15 -11.28 -20.99 -2.93
N LYS A 16 -11.05 -21.28 -4.23
CA LYS A 16 -10.57 -22.58 -4.70
C LYS A 16 -9.05 -22.74 -4.65
N VAL A 17 -8.30 -21.73 -5.10
CA VAL A 17 -6.84 -21.82 -5.33
C VAL A 17 -6.07 -21.25 -4.13
N TYR A 18 -6.60 -20.23 -3.47
CA TYR A 18 -5.92 -19.52 -2.38
C TYR A 18 -6.80 -19.37 -1.12
N PRO A 19 -7.39 -20.46 -0.59
CA PRO A 19 -8.39 -20.39 0.48
C PRO A 19 -7.85 -19.73 1.76
N ASN A 20 -6.55 -19.86 2.02
CA ASN A 20 -5.91 -19.35 3.23
C ASN A 20 -5.27 -17.96 3.05
N VAL A 21 -5.37 -17.37 1.85
CA VAL A 21 -4.80 -16.04 1.58
C VAL A 21 -5.87 -14.99 1.74
N PRO A 22 -5.69 -13.99 2.63
CA PRO A 22 -6.67 -12.92 2.77
C PRO A 22 -6.92 -12.20 1.43
N HIS A 23 -8.20 -12.05 1.09
CA HIS A 23 -8.65 -11.39 -0.14
C HIS A 23 -9.18 -9.99 0.18
N GLY A 24 -8.59 -8.99 -0.47
CA GLY A 24 -9.05 -7.60 -0.41
C GLY A 24 -9.67 -7.15 -1.72
N TYR A 25 -10.61 -6.21 -1.64
CA TYR A 25 -11.17 -5.55 -2.81
C TYR A 25 -10.52 -4.20 -3.04
N SER A 26 -10.26 -3.91 -4.31
CA SER A 26 -9.73 -2.63 -4.78
C SER A 26 -10.73 -1.52 -4.47
N VAL A 27 -10.32 -0.57 -3.61
CA VAL A 27 -11.18 0.57 -3.23
C VAL A 27 -11.49 1.48 -4.42
N PHE A 28 -10.67 1.43 -5.48
CA PHE A 28 -10.92 2.15 -6.73
C PHE A 28 -12.17 1.60 -7.44
N HIS A 29 -12.22 0.29 -7.67
CA HIS A 29 -13.37 -0.36 -8.30
C HIS A 29 -14.62 -0.27 -7.43
N MET A 30 -14.47 -0.38 -6.11
CA MET A 30 -15.59 -0.14 -5.18
C MET A 30 -16.11 1.29 -5.28
N ALA A 31 -15.23 2.30 -5.34
CA ALA A 31 -15.64 3.68 -5.51
C ALA A 31 -16.37 3.91 -6.85
N GLN A 32 -15.96 3.25 -7.93
CA GLN A 32 -16.65 3.32 -9.22
C GLN A 32 -18.05 2.72 -9.15
N ASN A 33 -18.20 1.54 -8.52
CA ASN A 33 -19.51 0.92 -8.33
C ASN A 33 -20.43 1.79 -7.48
N ILE A 34 -19.93 2.33 -6.37
CA ILE A 34 -20.69 3.27 -5.53
C ILE A 34 -21.13 4.48 -6.33
N LYS A 35 -20.26 5.08 -7.15
CA LYS A 35 -20.63 6.23 -7.99
C LYS A 35 -21.68 5.90 -9.05
N LYS A 36 -21.62 4.68 -9.61
CA LYS A 36 -22.57 4.20 -10.62
C LYS A 36 -23.95 3.97 -9.99
N ASP A 37 -23.99 3.30 -8.84
CA ASP A 37 -25.21 2.93 -8.13
C ASP A 37 -25.76 4.11 -7.31
N ASN A 38 -24.91 5.10 -7.00
CA ASN A 38 -25.22 6.24 -6.16
C ASN A 38 -24.52 7.52 -6.66
N LYS A 39 -25.29 8.41 -7.28
CA LYS A 39 -24.78 9.67 -7.84
C LYS A 39 -24.47 10.74 -6.78
N ARG A 40 -24.66 10.46 -5.48
CA ARG A 40 -24.42 11.46 -4.43
C ARG A 40 -22.94 11.58 -4.06
N LYS A 41 -22.45 12.82 -3.99
CA LYS A 41 -21.06 13.13 -3.67
C LYS A 41 -20.69 12.86 -2.21
N ASP A 42 -21.63 13.04 -1.29
CA ASP A 42 -21.45 12.79 0.15
C ASP A 42 -21.15 11.32 0.46
N VAL A 43 -21.85 10.37 -0.18
CA VAL A 43 -21.58 8.93 -0.04
C VAL A 43 -20.18 8.57 -0.53
N SER A 44 -19.76 9.13 -1.67
CA SER A 44 -18.39 8.94 -2.17
C SER A 44 -17.33 9.49 -1.21
N LEU A 45 -17.61 10.62 -0.55
CA LEU A 45 -16.71 11.22 0.43
C LEU A 45 -16.64 10.38 1.71
N LEU A 46 -17.78 9.95 2.25
CA LEU A 46 -17.87 9.12 3.45
C LEU A 46 -17.21 7.75 3.22
N PHE A 47 -17.40 7.15 2.04
CA PHE A 47 -16.67 5.93 1.66
C PHE A 47 -15.16 6.17 1.67
N LYS A 48 -14.70 7.29 1.11
CA LYS A 48 -13.28 7.67 1.11
C LYS A 48 -12.72 7.86 2.51
N GLN A 49 -13.48 8.46 3.42
CA GLN A 49 -13.10 8.59 4.82
C GLN A 49 -13.01 7.23 5.50
N ALA A 50 -14.03 6.38 5.33
CA ALA A 50 -14.09 5.04 5.92
C ALA A 50 -12.92 4.16 5.45
N TRP A 51 -12.66 4.03 4.15
CA TRP A 51 -11.62 3.10 3.69
C TRP A 51 -10.20 3.58 4.04
N LYS A 52 -9.98 4.90 4.13
CA LYS A 52 -8.69 5.50 4.50
C LYS A 52 -8.42 5.49 6.00
N ALA A 53 -9.48 5.42 6.81
CA ALA A 53 -9.38 5.49 8.26
C ALA A 53 -8.34 4.51 8.79
N TYR A 54 -7.43 5.02 9.61
CA TYR A 54 -6.49 4.19 10.35
C TYR A 54 -7.16 3.70 11.63
N ARG A 55 -7.84 4.60 12.35
CA ARG A 55 -8.56 4.25 13.59
C ARG A 55 -9.91 3.61 13.29
N LYS A 56 -10.27 2.58 14.05
CA LYS A 56 -11.61 1.99 14.01
C LYS A 56 -12.71 2.99 14.40
N SER A 57 -12.41 3.97 15.27
CA SER A 57 -13.34 5.04 15.62
C SER A 57 -13.67 5.93 14.42
N GLU A 58 -12.66 6.38 13.67
CA GLU A 58 -12.83 7.17 12.45
C GLU A 58 -13.62 6.42 11.38
N PHE A 59 -13.36 5.11 11.23
CA PHE A 59 -14.17 4.26 10.36
C PHE A 59 -15.63 4.24 10.79
N LYS A 60 -15.89 4.00 12.08
CA LYS A 60 -17.25 3.94 12.63
C LYS A 60 -17.98 5.27 12.47
N GLU A 61 -17.32 6.39 12.75
CA GLU A 61 -17.85 7.74 12.53
C GLU A 61 -18.31 7.90 11.07
N ALA A 62 -17.44 7.61 10.10
CA ALA A 62 -17.78 7.72 8.68
C ALA A 62 -18.93 6.79 8.25
N MET A 63 -18.97 5.56 8.77
CA MET A 63 -20.05 4.61 8.45
C MET A 63 -21.38 4.97 9.10
N LEU A 64 -21.38 5.52 10.33
CA LEU A 64 -22.60 6.00 10.99
C LEU A 64 -23.17 7.21 10.25
N GLU A 65 -22.34 8.15 9.81
CA GLU A 65 -22.79 9.27 8.97
C GLU A 65 -23.31 8.76 7.61
N MET A 66 -22.65 7.76 7.02
CA MET A 66 -23.16 7.14 5.80
C MET A 66 -24.53 6.49 5.99
N MET A 67 -24.77 5.81 7.11
CA MET A 67 -26.06 5.21 7.42
C MET A 67 -27.18 6.25 7.47
N LYS A 68 -26.91 7.43 8.04
CA LYS A 68 -27.87 8.55 8.10
C LYS A 68 -28.18 9.11 6.71
N VAL A 69 -27.15 9.24 5.86
CA VAL A 69 -27.25 9.87 4.54
C VAL A 69 -27.78 8.90 3.47
N ASN A 70 -27.38 7.64 3.55
CA ASN A 70 -27.74 6.58 2.61
C ASN A 70 -27.57 5.19 3.25
N ARG A 71 -28.64 4.71 3.88
CA ARG A 71 -28.69 3.40 4.53
C ARG A 71 -28.36 2.23 3.58
N VAL A 72 -28.82 2.28 2.33
CA VAL A 72 -28.56 1.22 1.34
C VAL A 72 -27.07 1.09 1.06
N ALA A 73 -26.36 2.20 0.85
CA ALA A 73 -24.91 2.19 0.64
C ALA A 73 -24.15 1.67 1.86
N PHE A 74 -24.59 2.04 3.07
CA PHE A 74 -24.05 1.49 4.32
C PHE A 74 -24.22 -0.04 4.38
N GLU A 75 -25.43 -0.54 4.15
CA GLU A 75 -25.73 -1.98 4.20
C GLU A 75 -24.92 -2.76 3.16
N VAL A 76 -24.84 -2.26 1.92
CA VAL A 76 -24.01 -2.86 0.86
C VAL A 76 -22.55 -2.95 1.29
N LEU A 77 -21.97 -1.88 1.82
CA LEU A 77 -20.56 -1.85 2.23
C LEU A 77 -20.26 -2.75 3.43
N MET A 78 -21.17 -2.82 4.40
CA MET A 78 -21.05 -3.72 5.54
C MET A 78 -21.17 -5.18 5.10
N ASN A 79 -22.08 -5.50 4.18
CA ASN A 79 -22.25 -6.84 3.61
C ASN A 79 -21.03 -7.30 2.80
N VAL A 80 -20.26 -6.37 2.22
CA VAL A 80 -18.99 -6.72 1.55
C VAL A 80 -17.93 -7.18 2.56
N GLY A 81 -18.02 -6.76 3.82
CA GLY A 81 -17.03 -7.05 4.86
C GLY A 81 -15.94 -5.96 4.93
N PRO A 82 -15.93 -5.09 5.95
CA PRO A 82 -14.93 -4.05 6.13
C PRO A 82 -13.48 -4.53 6.09
N GLU A 83 -13.22 -5.77 6.51
CA GLU A 83 -11.91 -6.42 6.47
C GLU A 83 -11.35 -6.58 5.04
N ARG A 84 -12.22 -6.57 4.02
CA ARG A 84 -11.85 -6.71 2.61
C ARG A 84 -11.47 -5.38 1.98
N TRP A 85 -11.96 -4.24 2.46
CA TRP A 85 -11.80 -2.96 1.76
C TRP A 85 -11.34 -1.79 2.62
N SER A 86 -11.51 -1.85 3.94
CA SER A 86 -11.05 -0.80 4.84
C SER A 86 -9.66 -1.08 5.37
N ARG A 87 -8.92 -0.01 5.64
CA ARG A 87 -7.61 -0.13 6.29
C ARG A 87 -7.75 -0.53 7.76
N ALA A 88 -8.62 0.13 8.51
CA ALA A 88 -8.81 -0.06 9.95
C ALA A 88 -9.22 -1.50 10.36
N TYR A 89 -9.88 -2.26 9.47
CA TYR A 89 -10.30 -3.65 9.74
C TYR A 89 -9.53 -4.69 8.93
N SER A 90 -8.52 -4.28 8.14
CA SER A 90 -7.75 -5.23 7.35
C SER A 90 -7.06 -6.26 8.25
N PRO A 91 -7.15 -7.58 7.96
CA PRO A 91 -6.53 -8.62 8.76
C PRO A 91 -5.01 -8.66 8.59
N VAL A 92 -4.49 -7.98 7.57
CA VAL A 92 -3.05 -7.86 7.29
C VAL A 92 -2.67 -6.42 7.00
N ARG A 93 -1.37 -6.13 7.12
CA ARG A 93 -0.80 -4.85 6.70
C ARG A 93 -0.89 -4.72 5.19
N ARG A 94 -1.47 -3.62 4.72
CA ARG A 94 -1.61 -3.31 3.30
C ARG A 94 -0.54 -2.32 2.80
N TYR A 95 0.29 -1.74 3.67
CA TYR A 95 1.33 -0.75 3.30
C TYR A 95 0.81 0.33 2.34
N ARG A 96 -0.37 0.88 2.65
CA ARG A 96 -1.13 1.83 1.81
C ARG A 96 -1.63 1.31 0.44
N LEU A 97 -1.33 0.08 0.05
CA LEU A 97 -1.83 -0.54 -1.18
C LEU A 97 -3.28 -0.98 -0.99
N MET A 98 -4.22 -0.10 -1.35
CA MET A 98 -5.67 -0.36 -1.26
C MET A 98 -6.31 -0.63 -2.63
N THR A 99 -5.52 -0.57 -3.71
CA THR A 99 -5.98 -0.61 -5.10
C THR A 99 -5.24 -1.69 -5.87
N SER A 100 -5.88 -2.23 -6.91
CA SER A 100 -5.24 -3.11 -7.91
C SER A 100 -4.40 -2.34 -8.95
N SER A 101 -4.02 -1.09 -8.66
CA SER A 101 -3.39 -0.17 -9.63
C SER A 101 -2.07 -0.69 -10.21
N ILE A 102 -1.31 -1.47 -9.46
CA ILE A 102 -0.10 -2.14 -9.97
C ILE A 102 -0.48 -3.12 -11.09
N ALA A 103 -1.49 -3.96 -10.85
CA ALA A 103 -2.00 -4.89 -11.84
C ALA A 103 -2.59 -4.18 -13.05
N GLU A 104 -3.35 -3.09 -12.86
CA GLU A 104 -3.89 -2.30 -13.97
C GLU A 104 -2.79 -1.65 -14.82
N SER A 105 -1.75 -1.13 -14.17
CA SER A 105 -0.58 -0.56 -14.85
C SER A 105 0.14 -1.61 -15.70
N MET A 106 0.34 -2.81 -15.15
CA MET A 106 0.91 -3.94 -15.90
C MET A 106 0.01 -4.33 -17.08
N ASN A 107 -1.29 -4.47 -16.85
CA ASN A 107 -2.26 -4.81 -17.90
C ASN A 107 -2.26 -3.79 -19.05
N SER A 108 -2.11 -2.49 -18.72
CA SER A 108 -2.03 -1.41 -19.70
C SER A 108 -0.77 -1.53 -20.57
N CYS A 109 0.37 -1.87 -20.00
CA CYS A 109 1.60 -2.12 -20.76
C CYS A 109 1.49 -3.34 -21.69
N LEU A 110 0.60 -4.29 -21.39
CA LEU A 110 0.46 -5.56 -22.10
C LEU A 110 -0.70 -5.61 -23.08
N VAL A 111 -1.40 -4.50 -23.35
CA VAL A 111 -2.58 -4.50 -24.24
C VAL A 111 -2.26 -5.08 -25.62
N HIS A 112 -1.20 -4.62 -26.27
CA HIS A 112 -0.81 -5.11 -27.59
C HIS A 112 -0.14 -6.49 -27.55
N ALA A 113 0.72 -6.74 -26.56
CA ALA A 113 1.43 -8.00 -26.42
C ALA A 113 0.48 -9.20 -26.25
N ARG A 114 -0.67 -9.01 -25.59
CA ARG A 114 -1.70 -10.04 -25.42
C ARG A 114 -2.40 -10.48 -26.70
N GLN A 115 -2.27 -9.71 -27.79
CA GLN A 115 -2.81 -10.05 -29.10
C GLN A 115 -1.80 -10.81 -29.97
N MET A 116 -0.57 -10.99 -29.49
CA MET A 116 0.52 -11.64 -30.20
C MET A 116 0.61 -13.13 -29.82
N PRO A 117 1.32 -13.96 -30.61
CA PRO A 117 1.65 -15.33 -30.21
C PRO A 117 2.32 -15.37 -28.83
N ILE A 118 2.10 -16.46 -28.09
CA ILE A 118 2.57 -16.59 -26.71
C ILE A 118 4.09 -16.37 -26.56
N THR A 119 4.88 -16.83 -27.53
CA THR A 119 6.33 -16.64 -27.56
C THR A 119 6.68 -15.15 -27.69
N THR A 120 6.04 -14.43 -28.60
CA THR A 120 6.22 -12.98 -28.77
C THR A 120 5.78 -12.21 -27.53
N MET A 121 4.67 -12.60 -26.90
CA MET A 121 4.20 -11.97 -25.66
C MET A 121 5.20 -12.15 -24.52
N ILE A 122 5.78 -13.34 -24.35
CA ILE A 122 6.79 -13.62 -23.33
C ILE A 122 8.05 -12.81 -23.58
N GLU A 123 8.53 -12.73 -24.82
CA GLU A 123 9.71 -11.93 -25.17
C GLU A 123 9.47 -10.43 -24.92
N PHE A 124 8.27 -9.92 -25.20
CA PHE A 124 7.88 -8.55 -24.88
C PHE A 124 7.91 -8.28 -23.37
N ILE A 125 7.33 -9.18 -22.57
CA ILE A 125 7.35 -9.08 -21.10
C ILE A 125 8.80 -9.09 -20.58
N ARG A 126 9.62 -10.00 -21.09
CA ARG A 126 11.04 -10.14 -20.71
C ARG A 126 11.82 -8.87 -21.02
N ASP A 127 11.72 -8.32 -22.24
CA ASP A 127 12.39 -7.08 -22.65
C ASP A 127 11.95 -5.88 -21.80
N MET A 128 10.64 -5.75 -21.54
CA MET A 128 10.10 -4.69 -20.69
C MET A 128 10.66 -4.77 -19.28
N LEU A 129 10.58 -5.95 -18.64
CA LEU A 129 11.05 -6.15 -17.28
C LEU A 129 12.56 -5.94 -17.18
N GLN A 130 13.34 -6.43 -18.15
CA GLN A 130 14.79 -6.18 -18.23
C GLN A 130 15.11 -4.68 -18.18
N LYS A 131 14.47 -3.87 -19.04
CA LYS A 131 14.68 -2.41 -19.09
C LYS A 131 14.26 -1.74 -17.78
N TRP A 132 13.16 -2.18 -17.17
CA TRP A 132 12.66 -1.61 -15.93
C TRP A 132 13.53 -1.95 -14.73
N PHE A 133 13.93 -3.22 -14.59
CA PHE A 133 14.82 -3.69 -13.53
C PHE A 133 16.15 -2.97 -13.59
N TYR A 134 16.78 -2.89 -14.77
CA TYR A 134 18.03 -2.15 -14.94
C TYR A 134 17.91 -0.67 -14.53
N LYS A 135 16.87 0.03 -15.01
CA LYS A 135 16.64 1.44 -14.61
C LYS A 135 16.43 1.59 -13.10
N ARG A 136 15.75 0.66 -12.46
CA ARG A 136 15.48 0.69 -11.02
C ARG A 136 16.72 0.37 -10.20
N GLN A 137 17.52 -0.62 -10.63
CA GLN A 137 18.79 -0.99 -10.03
C GLN A 137 19.75 0.21 -10.01
N ILE A 138 20.02 0.82 -11.17
CA ILE A 138 20.91 1.99 -11.27
C ILE A 138 20.42 3.13 -10.37
N LYS A 139 19.11 3.35 -10.26
CA LYS A 139 18.56 4.38 -9.38
C LYS A 139 18.73 4.04 -7.89
N ALA A 140 18.56 2.78 -7.52
CA ALA A 140 18.76 2.30 -6.15
C ALA A 140 20.23 2.42 -5.74
N GLU A 141 21.15 1.96 -6.58
CA GLU A 141 22.61 2.04 -6.35
C GLU A 141 23.12 3.48 -6.22
N LYS A 142 22.56 4.41 -7.01
CA LYS A 142 22.89 5.85 -6.92
C LYS A 142 22.30 6.55 -5.69
N THR A 143 21.38 5.90 -4.96
CA THR A 143 20.73 6.52 -3.81
C THR A 143 21.63 6.46 -2.57
N GLN A 144 22.13 7.61 -2.14
CA GLN A 144 23.04 7.71 -0.99
C GLN A 144 22.33 7.81 0.37
N THR A 145 21.00 8.03 0.36
CA THR A 145 20.23 8.15 1.60
C THR A 145 19.89 6.76 2.16
N GLN A 146 19.77 6.63 3.48
CA GLN A 146 19.41 5.36 4.14
C GLN A 146 17.99 4.88 3.78
N LEU A 147 17.10 5.80 3.42
CA LEU A 147 15.73 5.53 3.01
C LEU A 147 15.58 5.71 1.50
N ASN A 148 14.73 4.92 0.87
CA ASN A 148 14.45 5.08 -0.55
C ASN A 148 13.87 6.49 -0.85
N PRO A 149 13.94 6.97 -2.11
CA PRO A 149 13.56 8.35 -2.44
C PRO A 149 12.14 8.72 -2.04
N TRP A 150 11.20 7.77 -2.13
CA TRP A 150 9.81 8.01 -1.73
C TRP A 150 9.69 8.21 -0.21
N ALA A 151 10.31 7.35 0.59
CA ALA A 151 10.29 7.47 2.05
C ALA A 151 11.04 8.72 2.53
N THR A 152 12.14 9.07 1.85
CA THR A 152 12.89 10.30 2.10
C THR A 152 12.03 11.54 1.87
N GLU A 153 11.25 11.59 0.80
CA GLU A 153 10.37 12.71 0.50
C GLU A 153 9.17 12.77 1.45
N LEU A 154 8.50 11.63 1.69
CA LEU A 154 7.42 11.53 2.66
C LEU A 154 7.84 12.03 4.05
N ARG A 155 9.07 11.72 4.47
CA ARG A 155 9.64 12.20 5.73
C ARG A 155 9.72 13.73 5.75
N LYS A 156 10.17 14.37 4.66
CA LYS A 156 10.24 15.85 4.58
C LYS A 156 8.85 16.47 4.64
N GLU A 157 7.90 15.96 3.86
CA GLU A 157 6.50 16.42 3.89
C GLU A 157 5.93 16.34 5.30
N ARG A 158 6.07 15.19 5.98
CA ARG A 158 5.57 14.99 7.35
C ARG A 158 6.29 15.84 8.38
N THR A 159 7.56 16.17 8.14
CA THR A 159 8.33 17.08 8.98
C THR A 159 7.70 18.46 8.97
N ILE A 160 7.33 18.97 7.79
CA ILE A 160 6.66 20.27 7.62
C ILE A 160 5.25 20.22 8.24
N ASP A 161 4.46 19.19 7.93
CA ASP A 161 3.09 19.06 8.43
C ASP A 161 2.98 19.03 9.97
N SER A 162 4.04 18.57 10.64
CA SER A 162 4.06 18.38 12.09
C SER A 162 4.85 19.45 12.85
N GLU A 163 5.26 20.53 12.19
CA GLU A 163 5.99 21.64 12.84
C GLU A 163 5.22 22.27 13.99
N LYS A 164 3.89 22.29 13.90
CA LYS A 164 3.01 22.90 14.91
C LYS A 164 2.63 21.95 16.05
N TYR A 165 3.11 20.70 16.02
CA TYR A 165 2.76 19.70 17.02
C TYR A 165 3.57 19.94 18.29
N THR A 166 2.94 19.71 19.44
CA THR A 166 3.59 19.86 20.76
C THR A 166 3.82 18.49 21.37
N VAL A 167 4.98 18.26 21.97
CA VAL A 167 5.34 16.97 22.57
C VAL A 167 5.43 17.12 24.08
N HIS A 168 4.65 16.33 24.82
CA HIS A 168 4.81 16.13 26.26
C HIS A 168 5.36 14.72 26.50
N PRO A 169 6.63 14.56 26.87
CA PRO A 169 7.17 13.26 27.23
C PRO A 169 6.46 12.71 28.47
N ILE A 170 6.14 11.42 28.45
CA ILE A 170 5.60 10.69 29.60
C ILE A 170 6.76 10.00 30.32
N ASP A 171 7.59 9.30 29.55
CA ASP A 171 8.82 8.65 30.00
C ASP A 171 9.86 8.58 28.86
N SER A 172 10.88 7.73 29.00
CA SER A 172 11.95 7.57 28.01
C SER A 172 11.51 7.02 26.64
N VAL A 173 10.35 6.37 26.55
CA VAL A 173 9.84 5.71 25.34
C VAL A 173 8.42 6.15 24.96
N ASN A 174 7.64 6.69 25.91
CA ASN A 174 6.26 7.12 25.72
C ASN A 174 6.12 8.65 25.65
N PHE A 175 5.37 9.13 24.66
CA PHE A 175 5.18 10.55 24.38
C PHE A 175 3.73 10.86 24.03
N ASN A 176 3.16 11.91 24.62
CA ASN A 176 1.93 12.53 24.13
C ASN A 176 2.28 13.60 23.10
N VAL A 177 1.74 13.48 21.89
CA VAL A 177 1.93 14.43 20.80
C VAL A 177 0.61 15.09 20.46
N TYR A 178 0.52 16.38 20.72
CA TYR A 178 -0.68 17.18 20.50
C TYR A 178 -0.70 17.71 19.06
N ASP A 179 -1.74 17.34 18.32
CA ASP A 179 -1.95 17.74 16.92
C ASP A 179 -3.11 18.73 16.73
N ARG A 180 -3.71 19.18 17.85
CA ARG A 180 -4.92 20.03 17.91
C ARG A 180 -6.17 19.34 17.36
N ASN A 181 -6.17 18.01 17.30
CA ASN A 181 -7.28 17.22 16.81
C ASN A 181 -7.50 15.97 17.70
N LYS A 182 -6.97 14.81 17.31
CA LYS A 182 -7.18 13.54 18.03
C LYS A 182 -5.98 13.12 18.87
N ASP A 183 -4.89 13.90 18.82
CA ASP A 183 -3.61 13.66 19.47
C ASP A 183 -3.02 12.26 19.20
N GLY A 184 -1.76 12.07 19.56
CA GLY A 184 -1.02 10.84 19.37
C GLY A 184 -0.31 10.41 20.63
N LEU A 185 -0.71 9.29 21.21
CA LEU A 185 0.12 8.58 22.18
C LEU A 185 1.11 7.72 21.39
N VAL A 186 2.40 8.01 21.49
CA VAL A 186 3.49 7.35 20.75
C VAL A 186 4.33 6.53 21.72
N ASN A 187 4.60 5.27 21.37
CA ASN A 187 5.61 4.44 22.01
C ASN A 187 6.74 4.14 21.01
N LEU A 188 7.95 4.61 21.32
CA LEU A 188 9.12 4.45 20.44
C LEU A 188 9.75 3.05 20.53
N SER A 189 9.64 2.36 21.66
CA SER A 189 10.18 1.01 21.82
C SER A 189 9.38 0.01 20.97
N GLU A 190 8.05 0.05 21.09
CA GLU A 190 7.14 -0.84 20.36
C GLU A 190 6.88 -0.38 18.91
N LYS A 191 7.30 0.85 18.57
CA LYS A 191 7.04 1.50 17.29
C LYS A 191 5.54 1.59 16.98
N THR A 192 4.77 2.06 17.95
CA THR A 192 3.30 2.20 17.88
C THR A 192 2.86 3.64 18.10
N CYS A 193 1.68 3.98 17.58
CA CYS A 193 1.01 5.22 17.89
C CYS A 193 -0.50 5.00 17.98
N SER A 194 -1.21 5.71 18.85
CA SER A 194 -2.68 5.64 18.91
C SER A 194 -3.37 5.98 17.59
N CYS A 195 -2.72 6.73 16.69
CA CYS A 195 -3.23 6.97 15.34
C CYS A 195 -3.14 5.76 14.41
N THR A 196 -2.46 4.70 14.84
CA THR A 196 -2.25 3.40 14.20
C THR A 196 -1.46 3.39 12.89
N GLU A 197 -1.21 4.56 12.30
CA GLU A 197 -0.45 4.67 11.05
C GLU A 197 0.98 4.13 11.19
N PHE A 198 1.61 4.31 12.36
CA PHE A 198 3.00 3.94 12.58
C PHE A 198 3.22 2.43 12.48
N GLU A 199 2.39 1.66 13.16
CA GLU A 199 2.48 0.21 13.19
C GLU A 199 1.84 -0.49 11.99
N VAL A 200 0.80 0.12 11.38
CA VAL A 200 0.06 -0.46 10.24
C VAL A 200 0.87 -0.39 8.96
N ASP A 201 1.43 0.78 8.65
CA ASP A 201 2.16 0.99 7.40
C ASP A 201 3.69 0.90 7.59
N LYS A 202 4.20 0.76 8.82
CA LYS A 202 5.65 0.72 9.12
C LYS A 202 6.41 1.93 8.57
N ILE A 203 5.73 3.07 8.57
CA ILE A 203 6.26 4.40 8.25
C ILE A 203 5.96 5.33 9.41
N LEU A 204 6.78 6.35 9.60
CA LEU A 204 6.58 7.29 10.70
C LEU A 204 5.30 8.11 10.52
N SER A 205 4.28 7.91 11.35
CA SER A 205 3.17 8.85 11.44
C SER A 205 3.70 10.25 11.80
N ARG A 206 2.89 11.29 11.59
CA ARG A 206 3.28 12.66 11.98
C ARG A 206 3.61 12.72 13.48
N HIS A 207 2.80 12.08 14.33
CA HIS A 207 3.07 11.98 15.76
C HIS A 207 4.39 11.27 16.07
N ALA A 208 4.63 10.11 15.47
CA ALA A 208 5.86 9.35 15.71
C ALA A 208 7.09 10.13 15.26
N LEU A 209 7.02 10.81 14.11
CA LEU A 209 8.10 11.67 13.62
C LEU A 209 8.41 12.81 14.60
N THR A 210 7.39 13.49 15.13
CA THR A 210 7.57 14.56 16.12
C THR A 210 8.21 14.03 17.40
N ALA A 211 7.73 12.90 17.93
CA ALA A 211 8.28 12.28 19.15
C ALA A 211 9.75 11.85 18.97
N ILE A 212 10.10 11.22 17.84
CA ILE A 212 11.47 10.79 17.54
C ILE A 212 12.42 12.00 17.45
N ARG A 213 11.97 13.09 16.80
CA ARG A 213 12.75 14.33 16.71
C ARG A 213 12.97 14.96 18.08
N TYR A 214 11.92 15.02 18.91
CA TYR A 214 12.02 15.50 20.29
C TYR A 214 13.02 14.67 21.11
N ALA A 215 12.94 13.34 21.00
CA ALA A 215 13.85 12.40 21.67
C ALA A 215 15.26 12.33 21.04
N LYS A 216 15.52 13.08 19.95
CA LYS A 216 16.79 13.10 19.20
C LYS A 216 17.28 11.70 18.79
N LYS A 217 16.35 10.79 18.45
CA LYS A 217 16.67 9.42 18.02
C LYS A 217 16.88 9.36 16.50
N PRO A 218 17.68 8.41 15.99
CA PRO A 218 17.92 8.22 14.56
C PRO A 218 16.63 7.82 13.83
N LEU A 219 16.02 8.76 13.11
CA LEU A 219 14.76 8.56 12.38
C LEU A 219 14.72 7.32 11.45
N PRO A 220 15.78 7.01 10.67
CA PRO A 220 15.75 5.89 9.72
C PRO A 220 15.52 4.52 10.37
N ASP A 221 15.90 4.34 11.64
CA ASP A 221 15.78 3.07 12.38
C ASP A 221 14.33 2.69 12.70
N TYR A 222 13.42 3.65 12.58
CA TYR A 222 12.01 3.48 12.87
C TYR A 222 11.16 3.22 11.62
N PHE A 223 11.74 3.31 10.41
CA PHE A 223 11.08 2.84 9.20
C PHE A 223 11.19 1.32 9.07
N GLY A 224 10.15 0.68 8.52
CA GLY A 224 10.21 -0.72 8.11
C GLY A 224 11.23 -0.95 7.00
N ASP A 225 11.77 -2.17 6.92
CA ASP A 225 12.86 -2.51 6.00
C ASP A 225 12.49 -2.27 4.53
N CYS A 226 11.22 -2.48 4.15
CA CYS A 226 10.73 -2.22 2.79
C CYS A 226 10.88 -0.74 2.33
N TYR A 227 11.16 0.19 3.24
CA TYR A 227 11.44 1.60 2.93
C TYR A 227 12.93 1.95 2.91
N LYS A 228 13.81 1.03 3.31
CA LYS A 228 15.25 1.23 3.32
C LYS A 228 15.82 1.11 1.91
N THR A 229 16.88 1.85 1.65
CA THR A 229 17.59 1.78 0.36
C THR A 229 18.24 0.41 0.16
N THR A 230 18.72 -0.24 1.21
CA THR A 230 19.30 -1.59 1.15
C THR A 230 18.32 -2.61 0.60
N SER A 231 17.10 -2.69 1.16
CA SER A 231 16.05 -3.58 0.65
C SER A 231 15.60 -3.19 -0.76
N TRP A 232 15.69 -1.92 -1.13
CA TRP A 232 15.42 -1.50 -2.50
C TRP A 232 16.50 -1.99 -3.48
N VAL A 233 17.78 -1.91 -3.12
CA VAL A 233 18.89 -2.46 -3.92
C VAL A 233 18.72 -3.97 -4.07
N GLU A 234 18.49 -4.70 -2.98
CA GLU A 234 18.27 -6.15 -2.98
C GLU A 234 17.10 -6.55 -3.89
N ALA A 235 15.97 -5.82 -3.82
CA ALA A 235 14.79 -6.10 -4.63
C ALA A 235 15.03 -6.01 -6.15
N TYR A 236 16.07 -5.30 -6.59
CA TYR A 236 16.42 -5.11 -8.01
C TYR A 236 17.82 -5.65 -8.35
N ALA A 237 18.43 -6.47 -7.49
CA ALA A 237 19.74 -7.07 -7.75
C ALA A 237 19.69 -8.18 -8.83
N GLY A 238 18.50 -8.75 -9.07
CA GLY A 238 18.30 -9.80 -10.07
C GLY A 238 18.46 -9.30 -11.50
N THR A 239 19.15 -10.08 -12.34
CA THR A 239 19.30 -9.80 -13.76
C THR A 239 18.25 -10.57 -14.57
N ILE A 240 17.66 -9.92 -15.58
CA ILE A 240 16.76 -10.54 -16.55
C ILE A 240 17.48 -10.57 -17.89
N SER A 241 17.86 -11.77 -18.33
CA SER A 241 18.63 -11.97 -19.57
C SER A 241 17.71 -12.36 -20.74
N PRO A 242 18.07 -12.00 -21.99
CA PRO A 242 17.40 -12.51 -23.17
C PRO A 242 17.57 -14.03 -23.28
N ILE A 243 16.59 -14.70 -23.90
CA ILE A 243 16.76 -16.11 -24.25
C ILE A 243 17.76 -16.18 -25.41
N ARG A 244 18.77 -17.04 -25.29
CA ARG A 244 19.78 -17.24 -26.35
C ARG A 244 19.10 -17.66 -27.66
N HIS A 245 19.73 -17.31 -28.77
CA HIS A 245 19.26 -17.74 -30.08
C HIS A 245 19.21 -19.27 -30.15
N LEU A 246 18.27 -19.84 -30.89
CA LEU A 246 18.07 -21.30 -30.96
C LEU A 246 19.34 -22.03 -31.43
N SER A 247 20.15 -21.40 -32.29
CA SER A 247 21.46 -21.91 -32.73
C SER A 247 22.48 -22.10 -31.60
N ASP A 248 22.28 -21.41 -30.47
CA ASP A 248 23.23 -21.36 -29.37
C ASP A 248 22.70 -22.13 -28.14
N ARG A 249 21.61 -22.89 -28.32
CA ARG A 249 21.01 -23.74 -27.29
C ARG A 249 21.46 -25.17 -27.50
N ASN A 250 22.12 -25.75 -26.49
CA ASN A 250 22.21 -27.21 -26.36
C ASN A 250 20.84 -27.69 -25.88
N ILE A 251 19.96 -28.05 -26.82
CA ILE A 251 18.71 -28.74 -26.52
C ILE A 251 19.09 -30.23 -26.37
N PRO A 252 18.89 -30.85 -25.20
CA PRO A 252 19.07 -32.30 -25.04
C PRO A 252 18.22 -33.04 -26.08
N GLU A 253 18.74 -34.13 -26.64
CA GLU A 253 18.06 -34.91 -27.70
C GLU A 253 16.71 -35.51 -27.25
N ASP A 254 16.44 -35.44 -25.95
CA ASP A 254 15.33 -36.04 -25.22
C ASP A 254 14.18 -35.05 -24.89
N VAL A 255 14.11 -33.89 -25.55
CA VAL A 255 12.98 -32.92 -25.47
C VAL A 255 12.10 -32.93 -26.73
#